data_AF-A0A5B9D5W8-F1
#
_entry.id   AF-A0A5B9D5W8-F1
#
_cell.length_a   1.000
_cell.length_b   1.000
_cell.length_c   1.000
_cell.angle_alpha   90.00
_cell.angle_beta   90.00
_cell.angle_gamma   90.00
#
_symmetry.space_group_name_H-M   'P 1'
#
loop_
_entity.id
_entity.type
_entity.pdbx_description
1 polymer ?
#
loop_
_entity_poly.entity_id
_entity_poly.type
_entity_poly.pdbx_seq_one_letter_code
_entity_poly.pdbx_strand_id
1 'polypeptide(L)'
;MSSIIPASLKVGPTTTNSLPATRYLFIYILLIWLSIIPDFFLILFLISIMDFNWILFITFPIIILVVYLLYMLSALFFSWVALRIVNFFHFPKEGVFPKTMKNKDYRAWIKRSVIKKYPIWICHNFPVPWADVLAFKVFGNQVKFSTPIYDAWVDAEFLEIGRGTVVGQGAVIMTSMITTEFLIIKKVKIGKNSLIGGHCVIAPGTIVQDNVILGALSTTQISQELESGWVYMGSPAQKYRENKFREKDELTSEERAKVKGYKEIVEAFPDDIELKGRRVVHLIHKSAKKDLGALKSLEKAEIRRIKGDKYQRKSELRAERHELKADKKQFQSELAKEKAKKLLIKQDEKEKNKIEKKEIKAQKTQEPSFHIQDLKIVKKIHSKVGKLKGKKEKTDELEEKEQREEQDQNEIEDQNNEVES
;
A
#
# COMPACT_ATOMS: atom_id res chain seq x y z
N MET A 1 -17.88 1.91 19.72
CA MET A 1 -17.09 0.66 19.66
C MET A 1 -15.66 0.99 20.00
N SER A 2 -15.27 0.83 21.27
CA SER A 2 -13.88 1.07 21.70
C SER A 2 -12.98 0.01 21.08
N SER A 3 -11.87 0.44 20.50
CA SER A 3 -10.93 -0.43 19.83
C SER A 3 -10.39 -1.48 20.79
N ILE A 4 -10.66 -2.75 20.48
CA ILE A 4 -10.17 -3.97 21.16
C ILE A 4 -8.69 -4.16 20.81
N ILE A 5 -7.89 -3.10 20.90
CA ILE A 5 -6.44 -3.19 20.74
C ILE A 5 -5.92 -3.61 22.11
N PRO A 6 -5.30 -4.80 22.25
CA PRO A 6 -4.75 -5.25 23.52
C PRO A 6 -3.74 -4.22 24.03
N ALA A 7 -3.66 -4.07 25.36
CA ALA A 7 -2.87 -3.00 25.99
C ALA A 7 -1.39 -3.04 25.56
N SER A 8 -0.86 -4.22 25.26
CA SER A 8 0.49 -4.43 24.71
C SER A 8 0.73 -3.72 23.38
N LEU A 9 -0.29 -3.57 22.52
CA LEU A 9 -0.18 -2.92 21.21
C LEU A 9 -0.47 -1.41 21.25
N LYS A 10 -0.97 -0.88 22.37
CA LYS A 10 -1.26 0.58 22.52
C LYS A 10 0.01 1.43 22.69
N VAL A 11 1.13 0.83 23.07
CA VAL A 11 2.39 1.52 23.40
C VAL A 11 3.38 1.51 22.21
N GLY A 12 2.98 0.97 21.06
CA GLY A 12 3.83 0.74 19.89
C GLY A 12 4.13 -0.75 19.66
N PRO A 13 4.97 -1.10 18.67
CA PRO A 13 5.34 -2.49 18.35
C PRO A 13 6.30 -3.03 19.40
N THR A 14 5.81 -3.26 20.61
CA THR A 14 6.61 -3.81 21.70
C THR A 14 5.98 -5.10 22.20
N THR A 15 6.82 -6.10 22.43
CA THR A 15 6.42 -7.34 23.06
C THR A 15 6.01 -7.12 24.50
N THR A 16 5.14 -7.97 25.04
CA THR A 16 4.63 -7.87 26.42
C THR A 16 5.75 -7.87 27.49
N ASN A 17 6.90 -8.47 27.18
CA ASN A 17 8.10 -8.45 28.02
C ASN A 17 8.77 -7.06 28.18
N SER A 18 8.40 -6.07 27.36
CA SER A 18 8.96 -4.71 27.42
C SER A 18 8.35 -3.87 28.54
N LEU A 19 7.14 -4.22 29.00
CA LEU A 19 6.33 -3.41 29.91
C LEU A 19 7.04 -3.24 31.27
N PRO A 20 7.14 -2.00 31.80
CA PRO A 20 7.88 -1.73 33.02
C PRO A 20 7.16 -2.29 34.25
N ALA A 21 7.66 -3.40 34.80
CA ALA A 21 7.23 -3.92 36.09
C ALA A 21 8.10 -3.32 37.22
N THR A 22 7.74 -2.13 37.69
CA THR A 22 8.47 -1.36 38.72
C THR A 22 8.79 -2.17 39.99
N ARG A 23 7.92 -3.12 40.37
CA ARG A 23 8.06 -3.90 41.60
C ARG A 23 9.26 -4.86 41.64
N TYR A 24 9.77 -5.30 40.48
CA TYR A 24 10.90 -6.23 40.41
C TYR A 24 12.16 -5.61 39.80
N LEU A 25 12.22 -4.27 39.76
CA LEU A 25 13.37 -3.53 39.26
C LEU A 25 14.67 -3.87 40.01
N PHE A 26 14.58 -4.22 41.29
CA PHE A 26 15.73 -4.69 42.06
C PHE A 26 16.39 -5.93 41.44
N ILE A 27 15.61 -6.91 40.94
CA ILE A 27 16.16 -8.10 40.27
C ILE A 27 16.92 -7.70 39.02
N TYR A 28 16.39 -6.74 38.26
CA TYR A 28 17.02 -6.21 37.06
C TYR A 28 18.37 -5.54 37.37
N ILE A 29 18.39 -4.65 38.38
CA ILE A 29 19.62 -3.96 38.81
C ILE A 29 20.65 -4.95 39.35
N LEU A 30 20.21 -5.93 40.15
CA LEU A 30 21.08 -6.96 40.70
C LEU A 30 21.75 -7.79 39.58
N LEU A 31 20.99 -8.15 38.53
CA LEU A 31 21.54 -8.88 37.39
C LEU A 31 22.58 -8.06 36.63
N ILE A 32 22.33 -6.77 36.41
CA ILE A 32 23.32 -5.85 35.82
C ILE A 32 24.60 -5.88 36.66
N TRP A 33 24.47 -5.67 37.97
CA TRP A 33 25.61 -5.59 38.86
C TRP A 33 26.43 -6.88 38.88
N LEU A 34 25.77 -8.04 38.99
CA LEU A 34 26.43 -9.35 38.92
C LEU A 34 27.15 -9.57 37.59
N SER A 35 26.56 -9.12 36.48
CA SER A 35 27.15 -9.27 35.14
C SER A 35 28.43 -8.47 34.95
N ILE A 36 28.60 -7.34 35.67
CA ILE A 36 29.80 -6.49 35.57
C ILE A 36 31.01 -7.09 36.32
N ILE A 37 30.78 -7.97 37.31
CA ILE A 37 31.85 -8.48 38.18
C ILE A 37 32.98 -9.17 37.39
N PRO A 38 32.72 -10.11 36.46
CA PRO A 38 33.78 -10.75 35.69
C PRO A 38 34.59 -9.76 34.84
N ASP A 39 33.90 -8.80 34.24
CA ASP A 39 34.51 -7.74 33.43
C ASP A 39 35.42 -6.84 34.26
N PHE A 40 34.99 -6.49 35.47
CA PHE A 40 35.80 -5.70 36.40
C PHE A 40 37.13 -6.41 36.73
N PHE A 41 37.09 -7.70 37.05
CA PHE A 41 38.31 -8.48 37.31
C PHE A 41 39.19 -8.62 36.07
N LEU A 42 38.60 -8.83 34.88
CA LEU A 42 39.34 -8.87 33.62
C LEU A 42 40.06 -7.55 33.37
N ILE A 43 39.39 -6.41 33.58
CA ILE A 43 39.98 -5.08 33.40
C ILE A 43 41.13 -4.85 34.40
N LEU A 44 40.95 -5.20 35.69
CA LEU A 44 42.03 -5.11 36.68
C LEU A 44 43.25 -5.96 36.30
N PHE A 45 43.01 -7.18 35.83
CA PHE A 45 44.06 -8.08 35.36
C PHE A 45 44.80 -7.51 34.15
N LEU A 46 44.06 -6.97 33.17
CA LEU A 46 44.63 -6.32 32.00
C LEU A 46 45.50 -5.12 32.41
N ILE A 47 45.00 -4.24 33.29
CA ILE A 47 45.77 -3.09 33.81
C ILE A 47 47.06 -3.53 34.51
N SER A 48 47.04 -4.66 35.23
CA SER A 48 48.22 -5.16 35.95
C SER A 48 49.34 -5.68 35.03
N ILE A 49 49.03 -6.08 33.79
CA ILE A 49 49.98 -6.67 32.84
C ILE A 49 50.37 -5.67 31.75
N MET A 50 49.52 -4.69 31.47
CA MET A 50 49.69 -3.79 30.35
C MET A 50 50.68 -2.67 30.67
N ASP A 51 51.80 -2.66 29.94
CA ASP A 51 52.66 -1.48 29.81
C ASP A 51 52.09 -0.49 28.80
N PHE A 52 52.10 0.81 29.12
CA PHE A 52 51.61 1.87 28.24
C PHE A 52 52.48 2.07 26.98
N ASN A 53 52.24 1.25 25.97
CA ASN A 53 52.95 1.27 24.68
C ASN A 53 51.99 1.50 23.50
N TRP A 54 52.52 1.91 22.34
CA TRP A 54 51.73 2.17 21.12
C TRP A 54 50.95 0.94 20.62
N ILE A 55 51.43 -0.27 20.92
CA ILE A 55 50.76 -1.55 20.61
C ILE A 55 49.38 -1.61 21.28
N LEU A 56 49.21 -1.01 22.47
CA LEU A 56 47.92 -0.99 23.16
C LEU A 56 46.84 -0.32 22.33
N PHE A 57 47.15 0.78 21.64
CA PHE A 57 46.20 1.49 20.81
C PHE A 57 45.68 0.64 19.65
N ILE A 58 46.54 -0.24 19.10
CA ILE A 58 46.15 -1.18 18.04
C ILE A 58 45.27 -2.30 18.61
N THR A 59 45.58 -2.80 19.81
CA THR A 59 44.82 -3.89 20.45
C THR A 59 43.54 -3.43 21.15
N PHE A 60 43.40 -2.13 21.44
CA PHE A 60 42.30 -1.57 22.23
C PHE A 60 40.90 -1.90 21.69
N PRO A 61 40.62 -1.82 20.37
CA PRO A 61 39.31 -2.22 19.83
C PRO A 61 38.99 -3.69 20.07
N ILE A 62 40.00 -4.57 20.02
CA ILE A 62 39.85 -6.00 20.27
C ILE A 62 39.59 -6.24 21.76
N ILE A 63 40.29 -5.54 22.65
CA ILE A 63 40.05 -5.62 24.10
C ILE A 63 38.61 -5.20 24.44
N ILE A 64 38.12 -4.09 23.88
CA ILE A 64 36.73 -3.66 24.06
C ILE A 64 35.75 -4.74 23.60
N LEU A 65 36.00 -5.35 22.43
CA LEU A 65 35.15 -6.41 21.90
C LEU A 65 35.15 -7.65 22.81
N VAL A 66 36.31 -8.02 23.36
CA VAL A 66 36.44 -9.15 24.30
C VAL A 66 35.74 -8.88 25.62
N VAL A 67 35.91 -7.68 26.19
CA VAL A 67 35.20 -7.25 27.40
C VAL A 67 33.69 -7.24 27.14
N TYR A 68 33.24 -6.67 26.04
CA TYR A 68 31.81 -6.69 25.71
C TYR A 68 31.27 -8.11 25.53
N LEU A 69 32.03 -9.00 24.89
CA LEU A 69 31.65 -10.40 24.74
C LEU A 69 31.55 -11.11 26.10
N LEU A 70 32.52 -10.88 27.00
CA LEU A 70 32.49 -11.42 28.36
C LEU A 70 31.26 -10.93 29.12
N TYR A 71 30.97 -9.64 29.05
CA TYR A 71 29.80 -9.02 29.64
C TYR A 71 28.47 -9.60 29.14
N MET A 72 28.39 -9.88 27.83
CA MET A 72 27.21 -10.52 27.24
C MET A 72 27.05 -11.96 27.74
N LEU A 73 28.14 -12.72 27.82
CA LEU A 73 28.14 -14.09 28.32
C LEU A 73 27.84 -14.16 29.83
N SER A 74 28.37 -13.23 30.63
CA SER A 74 28.10 -13.14 32.07
C SER A 74 26.63 -12.81 32.31
N ALA A 75 26.06 -11.86 31.56
CA ALA A 75 24.64 -11.53 31.62
C ALA A 75 23.75 -12.72 31.27
N LEU A 76 24.09 -13.47 30.23
CA LEU A 76 23.37 -14.70 29.87
C LEU A 76 23.47 -15.76 30.98
N PHE A 77 24.66 -15.94 31.57
CA PHE A 77 24.88 -16.90 32.65
C PHE A 77 24.07 -16.56 33.91
N PHE A 78 24.17 -15.33 34.43
CA PHE A 78 23.44 -14.94 35.63
C PHE A 78 21.92 -14.94 35.42
N SER A 79 21.44 -14.51 34.25
CA SER A 79 20.02 -14.62 33.92
C SER A 79 19.57 -16.08 33.77
N TRP A 80 20.40 -16.96 33.22
CA TRP A 80 20.12 -18.40 33.16
C TRP A 80 19.98 -19.01 34.56
N VAL A 81 20.90 -18.69 35.47
CA VAL A 81 20.82 -19.12 36.89
C VAL A 81 19.55 -18.57 37.54
N ALA A 82 19.27 -17.27 37.39
CA ALA A 82 18.08 -16.65 37.96
C ALA A 82 16.78 -17.27 37.43
N LEU A 83 16.72 -17.59 36.12
CA LEU A 83 15.57 -18.29 35.54
C LEU A 83 15.42 -19.71 36.09
N ARG A 84 16.52 -20.45 36.31
CA ARG A 84 16.47 -21.77 36.94
C ARG A 84 15.90 -21.69 38.36
N ILE A 85 16.29 -20.68 39.14
CA ILE A 85 15.74 -20.44 40.48
C ILE A 85 14.24 -20.14 40.39
N VAL A 86 13.80 -19.24 39.50
CA VAL A 86 12.37 -18.91 39.37
C VAL A 86 11.55 -20.11 38.87
N ASN A 87 12.08 -20.87 37.91
CA ASN A 87 11.42 -22.06 37.36
C ASN A 87 11.34 -23.20 38.39
N PHE A 88 12.30 -23.29 39.31
CA PHE A 88 12.26 -24.24 40.43
C PHE A 88 11.04 -23.97 41.34
N PHE A 89 10.74 -22.70 41.63
CA PHE A 89 9.55 -22.36 42.43
C PHE A 89 8.24 -22.42 41.63
N HIS A 90 8.28 -22.07 40.35
CA HIS A 90 7.08 -22.04 39.52
C HIS A 90 7.40 -22.29 38.04
N PHE A 91 7.09 -23.49 37.57
CA PHE A 91 7.29 -23.88 36.17
C PHE A 91 6.42 -23.02 35.23
N PRO A 92 6.93 -22.61 34.05
CA PRO A 92 6.16 -21.86 33.08
C PRO A 92 5.03 -22.73 32.49
N LYS A 93 3.82 -22.16 32.37
CA LYS A 93 2.63 -22.84 31.84
C LYS A 93 1.98 -22.02 30.75
N GLU A 94 1.46 -22.70 29.74
CA GLU A 94 0.55 -22.12 28.76
C GLU A 94 -0.85 -21.99 29.34
N GLY A 95 -1.57 -20.93 28.97
CA GLY A 95 -2.92 -20.69 29.47
C GLY A 95 -3.33 -19.22 29.48
N VAL A 96 -4.54 -18.99 29.97
CA VAL A 96 -5.10 -17.65 30.21
C VAL A 96 -5.14 -17.42 31.71
N PHE A 97 -4.46 -16.39 32.17
CA PHE A 97 -4.30 -16.07 33.59
C PHE A 97 -4.90 -14.70 33.90
N PRO A 98 -5.66 -14.54 34.98
CA PRO A 98 -6.09 -13.22 35.44
C PRO A 98 -4.90 -12.29 35.70
N LYS A 99 -4.98 -11.05 35.19
CA LYS A 99 -3.99 -9.99 35.39
C LYS A 99 -4.10 -9.39 36.79
N THR A 100 -3.88 -10.22 37.80
CA THR A 100 -3.96 -9.83 39.21
C THR A 100 -2.70 -10.24 39.93
N MET A 101 -2.14 -9.34 40.75
CA MET A 101 -0.93 -9.62 41.54
C MET A 101 -1.11 -10.73 42.56
N LYS A 102 -2.35 -11.11 42.90
CA LYS A 102 -2.64 -12.27 43.75
C LYS A 102 -2.31 -13.58 43.05
N ASN A 103 -2.47 -13.64 41.72
CA ASN A 103 -2.20 -14.84 40.95
C ASN A 103 -0.69 -15.15 40.96
N LYS A 104 -0.34 -16.42 41.26
CA LYS A 104 1.05 -16.89 41.29
C LYS A 104 1.64 -16.97 39.87
N ASP A 105 0.85 -17.43 38.89
CA ASP A 105 1.29 -17.57 37.49
C ASP A 105 1.70 -16.21 36.89
N TYR A 106 0.84 -15.20 37.06
CA TYR A 106 1.09 -13.84 36.58
C TYR A 106 2.36 -13.24 37.21
N ARG A 107 2.54 -13.38 38.53
CA ARG A 107 3.75 -12.91 39.22
C ARG A 107 5.01 -13.65 38.77
N ALA A 108 4.92 -14.97 38.58
CA ALA A 108 6.04 -15.78 38.12
C ALA A 108 6.45 -15.37 36.70
N TRP A 109 5.47 -15.15 35.81
CA TRP A 109 5.71 -14.63 34.46
C TRP A 109 6.40 -13.27 34.50
N ILE A 110 5.90 -12.29 35.28
CA ILE A 110 6.57 -10.97 35.40
C ILE A 110 8.05 -11.12 35.80
N LYS A 111 8.34 -11.95 36.82
CA LYS A 111 9.73 -12.18 37.24
C LYS A 111 10.59 -12.71 36.09
N ARG A 112 10.09 -13.69 35.33
CA ARG A 112 10.80 -14.24 34.17
C ARG A 112 11.00 -13.18 33.07
N SER A 113 9.99 -12.38 32.77
CA SER A 113 10.07 -11.28 31.81
C SER A 113 11.15 -10.27 32.20
N VAL A 114 11.22 -9.88 33.47
CA VAL A 114 12.24 -8.94 33.98
C VAL A 114 13.65 -9.51 33.89
N ILE A 115 13.83 -10.79 34.23
CA ILE A 115 15.15 -11.47 34.16
C ILE A 115 15.66 -11.56 32.72
N LYS A 116 14.77 -11.79 31.75
CA LYS A 116 15.11 -11.93 30.33
C LYS A 116 15.38 -10.60 29.63
N LYS A 117 14.79 -9.50 30.11
CA LYS A 117 14.85 -8.18 29.46
C LYS A 117 16.27 -7.68 29.22
N TYR A 118 17.09 -7.72 30.26
CA TYR A 118 18.47 -7.22 30.22
C TYR A 118 19.41 -8.00 29.28
N PRO A 119 19.55 -9.33 29.40
CA PRO A 119 20.46 -10.09 28.54
C PRO A 119 20.03 -10.05 27.06
N ILE A 120 18.71 -10.02 26.77
CA ILE A 120 18.22 -9.84 25.40
C ILE A 120 18.66 -8.48 24.85
N TRP A 121 18.48 -7.42 25.64
CA TRP A 121 18.93 -6.07 25.22
C TRP A 121 20.43 -6.01 24.93
N ILE A 122 21.27 -6.66 25.74
CA ILE A 122 22.73 -6.72 25.45
C ILE A 122 22.99 -7.50 24.16
N CYS A 123 22.40 -8.69 24.02
CA CYS A 123 22.61 -9.53 22.83
C CYS A 123 22.21 -8.81 21.55
N HIS A 124 21.13 -8.04 21.61
CA HIS A 124 20.59 -7.30 20.49
C HIS A 124 21.49 -6.14 20.03
N ASN A 125 22.19 -5.51 20.98
CA ASN A 125 23.15 -4.44 20.68
C ASN A 125 24.54 -4.97 20.29
N PHE A 126 24.77 -6.28 20.36
CA PHE A 126 26.03 -6.87 19.90
C PHE A 126 26.09 -6.83 18.37
N PRO A 127 27.24 -6.48 17.75
CA PRO A 127 27.36 -6.35 16.29
C PRO A 127 27.13 -7.64 15.50
N VAL A 128 26.92 -8.78 16.16
CA VAL A 128 26.83 -10.08 15.52
C VAL A 128 25.40 -10.66 15.63
N PRO A 129 24.71 -10.92 14.50
CA PRO A 129 23.26 -11.19 14.47
C PRO A 129 22.84 -12.52 15.12
N TRP A 130 23.78 -13.43 15.43
CA TRP A 130 23.45 -14.69 16.09
C TRP A 130 23.36 -14.59 17.62
N ALA A 131 23.72 -13.46 18.22
CA ALA A 131 23.67 -13.27 19.68
C ALA A 131 22.24 -13.38 20.23
N ASP A 132 21.25 -12.82 19.53
CA ASP A 132 19.83 -12.95 19.90
C ASP A 132 19.40 -14.43 19.90
N VAL A 133 19.81 -15.19 18.89
CA VAL A 133 19.52 -16.63 18.81
C VAL A 133 20.16 -17.40 19.97
N LEU A 134 21.37 -17.01 20.39
CA LEU A 134 22.02 -17.59 21.57
C LEU A 134 21.19 -17.31 22.83
N ALA A 135 20.75 -16.08 23.04
CA ALA A 135 19.90 -15.71 24.17
C ALA A 135 18.60 -16.52 24.21
N PHE A 136 17.89 -16.61 23.07
CA PHE A 136 16.65 -17.38 23.00
C PHE A 136 16.85 -18.84 23.36
N LYS A 137 17.96 -19.46 22.92
CA LYS A 137 18.31 -20.84 23.27
C LYS A 137 18.63 -21.02 24.75
N VAL A 138 19.41 -20.12 25.34
CA VAL A 138 19.73 -20.14 26.78
C VAL A 138 18.44 -20.11 27.62
N PHE A 139 17.43 -19.38 27.16
CA PHE A 139 16.12 -19.30 27.83
C PHE A 139 15.17 -20.47 27.52
N GLY A 140 15.63 -21.48 26.78
CA GLY A 140 14.88 -22.71 26.50
C GLY A 140 14.02 -22.68 25.23
N ASN A 141 14.15 -21.65 24.39
CA ASN A 141 13.42 -21.57 23.12
C ASN A 141 14.13 -22.35 22.01
N GLN A 142 13.37 -22.83 21.04
CA GLN A 142 13.87 -23.65 19.94
C GLN A 142 14.06 -22.82 18.68
N VAL A 143 15.10 -21.97 18.64
CA VAL A 143 15.44 -21.14 17.49
C VAL A 143 16.68 -21.70 16.80
N LYS A 144 16.70 -21.82 15.47
CA LYS A 144 17.88 -22.29 14.71
C LYS A 144 18.83 -21.12 14.38
N PHE A 145 20.14 -21.36 14.39
CA PHE A 145 21.14 -20.32 14.04
C PHE A 145 21.08 -19.88 12.57
N SER A 146 20.46 -20.67 11.71
CA SER A 146 20.22 -20.33 10.30
C SER A 146 19.15 -19.25 10.09
N THR A 147 18.51 -18.80 11.17
CA THR A 147 17.34 -17.94 11.12
C THR A 147 17.78 -16.52 11.48
N PRO A 148 18.03 -15.65 10.47
CA PRO A 148 18.32 -14.26 10.76
C PRO A 148 17.07 -13.58 11.31
N ILE A 149 17.26 -12.90 12.43
CA ILE A 149 16.24 -12.07 13.08
C ILE A 149 16.74 -10.63 12.95
N TYR A 150 16.11 -9.86 12.06
CA TYR A 150 16.50 -8.47 11.84
C TYR A 150 15.70 -7.58 12.78
N ASP A 151 16.35 -7.01 13.80
CA ASP A 151 15.78 -5.97 14.69
C ASP A 151 14.29 -6.22 15.05
N ALA A 152 13.99 -7.45 15.45
CA ALA A 152 12.62 -7.91 15.71
C ALA A 152 12.36 -7.99 17.21
N TRP A 153 11.15 -7.64 17.61
CA TRP A 153 10.70 -7.69 18.99
C TRP A 153 10.13 -9.08 19.25
N VAL A 154 10.88 -9.93 19.94
CA VAL A 154 10.54 -11.36 20.08
C VAL A 154 10.44 -11.75 21.55
N ASP A 155 9.32 -12.37 21.94
CA ASP A 155 9.17 -12.95 23.26
C ASP A 155 10.08 -14.18 23.44
N ALA A 156 10.75 -14.27 24.59
CA ALA A 156 11.71 -15.32 24.90
C ALA A 156 11.14 -16.45 25.79
N GLU A 157 9.88 -16.82 25.60
CA GLU A 157 9.25 -17.97 26.27
C GLU A 157 8.32 -18.68 25.29
N PHE A 158 8.27 -20.02 25.27
CA PHE A 158 7.40 -20.80 24.38
C PHE A 158 7.53 -20.45 22.88
N LEU A 159 8.75 -20.20 22.42
CA LEU A 159 9.03 -19.88 21.02
C LEU A 159 9.75 -21.04 20.30
N GLU A 160 9.29 -21.37 19.10
CA GLU A 160 9.94 -22.31 18.19
C GLU A 160 10.04 -21.70 16.80
N ILE A 161 11.25 -21.63 16.23
CA ILE A 161 11.48 -21.14 14.87
C ILE A 161 12.34 -22.14 14.09
N GLY A 162 11.80 -22.60 12.96
CA GLY A 162 12.42 -23.53 12.04
C GLY A 162 13.65 -22.98 11.32
N ARG A 163 14.38 -23.91 10.66
CA ARG A 163 15.58 -23.61 9.87
C ARG A 163 15.22 -22.83 8.60
N GLY A 164 16.09 -21.89 8.19
CA GLY A 164 15.94 -21.17 6.92
C GLY A 164 14.79 -20.16 6.89
N THR A 165 14.20 -19.88 8.05
CA THR A 165 13.15 -18.88 8.23
C THR A 165 13.78 -17.51 8.45
N VAL A 166 13.20 -16.48 7.87
CA VAL A 166 13.70 -15.10 7.99
C VAL A 166 12.66 -14.27 8.72
N VAL A 167 13.09 -13.58 9.78
CA VAL A 167 12.25 -12.63 10.51
C VAL A 167 12.64 -11.21 10.12
N GLY A 168 11.73 -10.53 9.44
CA GLY A 168 11.91 -9.19 8.92
C GLY A 168 11.99 -8.11 10.00
N GLN A 169 12.51 -6.95 9.59
CA GLN A 169 12.75 -5.81 10.47
C GLN A 169 11.51 -5.36 11.24
N GLY A 170 11.65 -5.14 12.54
CA GLY A 170 10.57 -4.60 13.38
C GLY A 170 9.36 -5.53 13.53
N ALA A 171 9.47 -6.79 13.10
CA ALA A 171 8.43 -7.79 13.35
C ALA A 171 8.27 -8.00 14.86
N VAL A 172 7.03 -8.20 15.30
CA VAL A 172 6.69 -8.43 16.70
C VAL A 172 6.16 -9.87 16.84
N ILE A 173 6.90 -10.72 17.55
CA ILE A 173 6.52 -12.11 17.81
C ILE A 173 6.15 -12.24 19.28
N MET A 174 4.85 -12.39 19.55
CA MET A 174 4.30 -12.44 20.90
C MET A 174 3.89 -13.86 21.25
N THR A 175 4.50 -14.44 22.28
CA THR A 175 4.04 -15.69 22.92
C THR A 175 3.22 -15.40 24.17
N SER A 176 3.29 -14.16 24.64
CA SER A 176 2.49 -13.63 25.73
C SER A 176 1.80 -12.33 25.32
N MET A 177 0.56 -12.12 25.74
CA MET A 177 -0.20 -10.89 25.47
C MET A 177 -0.99 -10.48 26.72
N ILE A 178 -0.87 -9.22 27.12
CA ILE A 178 -1.67 -8.63 28.19
C ILE A 178 -2.86 -7.88 27.57
N THR A 179 -4.05 -8.39 27.87
CA THR A 179 -5.33 -7.72 27.65
C THR A 179 -5.71 -6.92 28.91
N THR A 180 -6.87 -6.27 28.92
CA THR A 180 -7.34 -5.49 30.08
C THR A 180 -7.39 -6.33 31.36
N GLU A 181 -7.96 -7.54 31.27
CA GLU A 181 -8.24 -8.42 32.42
C GLU A 181 -7.34 -9.66 32.50
N PHE A 182 -6.72 -10.06 31.40
CA PHE A 182 -6.05 -11.35 31.29
C PHE A 182 -4.64 -11.23 30.69
N LEU A 183 -3.76 -12.12 31.13
CA LEU A 183 -2.50 -12.49 30.50
C LEU A 183 -2.73 -13.80 29.73
N ILE A 184 -2.51 -13.78 28.43
CA ILE A 184 -2.59 -14.95 27.55
C ILE A 184 -1.15 -15.39 27.29
N ILE A 185 -0.81 -16.64 27.61
CA ILE A 185 0.48 -17.27 27.27
C ILE A 185 0.19 -18.48 26.39
N LYS A 186 0.71 -18.49 25.17
CA LYS A 186 0.56 -19.62 24.24
C LYS A 186 1.81 -19.76 23.38
N LYS A 187 2.21 -21.00 23.12
CA LYS A 187 3.35 -21.31 22.28
C LYS A 187 3.16 -20.77 20.86
N VAL A 188 4.19 -20.13 20.32
CA VAL A 188 4.25 -19.75 18.91
C VAL A 188 5.24 -20.66 18.21
N LYS A 189 4.79 -21.27 17.11
CA LYS A 189 5.62 -22.13 16.28
C LYS A 189 5.70 -21.54 14.88
N ILE A 190 6.91 -21.32 14.41
CA ILE A 190 7.20 -20.90 13.05
C ILE A 190 7.97 -22.02 12.36
N GLY A 191 7.42 -22.50 11.26
CA GLY A 191 7.97 -23.58 10.45
C GLY A 191 9.30 -23.21 9.81
N LYS A 192 9.83 -24.15 9.03
CA LYS A 192 11.04 -23.99 8.23
C LYS A 192 10.73 -23.16 6.99
N ASN A 193 11.76 -22.50 6.45
CA ASN A 193 11.70 -21.85 5.14
C ASN A 193 10.61 -20.78 4.99
N SER A 194 10.11 -20.25 6.11
CA SER A 194 9.06 -19.24 6.10
C SER A 194 9.65 -17.83 6.13
N LEU A 195 8.94 -16.86 5.55
CA LEU A 195 9.33 -15.46 5.57
C LEU A 195 8.30 -14.69 6.39
N ILE A 196 8.76 -14.10 7.49
CA ILE A 196 7.97 -13.22 8.33
C ILE A 196 8.29 -11.79 7.92
N GLY A 197 7.34 -11.09 7.29
CA GLY A 197 7.53 -9.74 6.77
C GLY A 197 7.84 -8.71 7.86
N GLY A 198 8.45 -7.59 7.47
CA GLY A 198 8.76 -6.51 8.40
C GLY A 198 7.50 -5.90 9.03
N HIS A 199 7.60 -5.48 10.29
CA HIS A 199 6.51 -4.88 11.06
C HIS A 199 5.22 -5.71 11.14
N CYS A 200 5.29 -7.02 10.92
CA CYS A 200 4.14 -7.88 11.18
C CYS A 200 3.97 -8.10 12.69
N VAL A 201 2.77 -8.50 13.12
CA VAL A 201 2.48 -8.87 14.51
C VAL A 201 2.00 -10.32 14.53
N ILE A 202 2.77 -11.20 15.17
CA ILE A 202 2.39 -12.59 15.41
C ILE A 202 1.80 -12.68 16.82
N ALA A 203 0.51 -13.00 16.92
CA ALA A 203 -0.21 -13.15 18.18
C ALA A 203 0.07 -14.50 18.88
N PRO A 204 -0.15 -14.61 20.20
CA PRO A 204 0.08 -15.84 20.95
C PRO A 204 -0.70 -17.03 20.41
N GLY A 205 -0.04 -18.19 20.37
CA GLY A 205 -0.64 -19.43 19.86
C GLY A 205 -0.58 -19.57 18.34
N THR A 206 -0.04 -18.59 17.61
CA THR A 206 0.03 -18.69 16.15
C THR A 206 0.94 -19.84 15.73
N ILE A 207 0.45 -20.68 14.81
CA ILE A 207 1.22 -21.75 14.18
C ILE A 207 1.42 -21.37 12.72
N VAL A 208 2.65 -21.02 12.36
CA VAL A 208 3.05 -20.81 10.97
C VAL A 208 3.67 -22.12 10.48
N GLN A 209 3.06 -22.76 9.50
CA GLN A 209 3.62 -23.98 8.91
C GLN A 209 4.87 -23.67 8.05
N ASP A 210 5.43 -24.69 7.40
CA ASP A 210 6.62 -24.57 6.57
C ASP A 210 6.31 -23.79 5.28
N ASN A 211 7.31 -23.12 4.69
CA ASN A 211 7.19 -22.41 3.40
C ASN A 211 6.09 -21.34 3.34
N VAL A 212 5.77 -20.69 4.46
CA VAL A 212 4.75 -19.62 4.53
C VAL A 212 5.39 -18.26 4.34
N ILE A 213 4.72 -17.35 3.63
CA ILE A 213 5.10 -15.93 3.59
C ILE A 213 4.02 -15.11 4.30
N LEU A 214 4.37 -14.48 5.42
CA LEU A 214 3.54 -13.45 6.03
C LEU A 214 3.99 -12.09 5.49
N GLY A 215 3.08 -11.38 4.81
CA GLY A 215 3.38 -10.06 4.26
C GLY A 215 3.74 -9.03 5.34
N ALA A 216 4.47 -7.99 4.94
CA ALA A 216 4.79 -6.88 5.83
C ALA A 216 3.50 -6.24 6.39
N LEU A 217 3.58 -5.66 7.59
CA LEU A 217 2.46 -4.98 8.27
C LEU A 217 1.21 -5.86 8.52
N SER A 218 1.33 -7.18 8.37
CA SER A 218 0.22 -8.12 8.60
C SER A 218 0.15 -8.55 10.06
N THR A 219 -1.04 -8.84 10.57
CA THR A 219 -1.26 -9.21 11.97
C THR A 219 -2.02 -10.52 12.07
N THR A 220 -1.52 -11.49 12.81
CA THR A 220 -2.25 -12.75 13.03
C THR A 220 -3.23 -12.63 14.20
N GLN A 221 -4.28 -13.44 14.18
CA GLN A 221 -5.17 -13.60 15.33
C GLN A 221 -4.58 -14.56 16.36
N ILE A 222 -5.05 -14.46 17.61
CA ILE A 222 -4.67 -15.39 18.67
C ILE A 222 -4.99 -16.81 18.23
N SER A 223 -4.02 -17.71 18.31
CA SER A 223 -4.17 -19.12 17.91
C SER A 223 -4.53 -19.34 16.44
N GLN A 224 -4.15 -18.42 15.55
CA GLN A 224 -4.32 -18.59 14.11
C GLN A 224 -3.29 -19.58 13.55
N GLU A 225 -3.73 -20.46 12.64
CA GLU A 225 -2.84 -21.33 11.87
C GLU A 225 -2.67 -20.79 10.45
N LEU A 226 -1.41 -20.72 10.00
CA LEU A 226 -1.03 -20.37 8.63
C LEU A 226 -0.54 -21.64 7.92
N GLU A 227 -1.29 -22.05 6.90
CA GLU A 227 -1.04 -23.27 6.13
C GLU A 227 0.20 -23.17 5.25
N SER A 228 0.87 -24.31 5.09
CA SER A 228 2.11 -24.45 4.35
C SER A 228 1.96 -24.05 2.89
N GLY A 229 2.97 -23.37 2.35
CA GLY A 229 2.99 -23.01 0.93
C GLY A 229 2.01 -21.88 0.55
N TRP A 230 1.53 -21.09 1.50
CA TRP A 230 0.67 -19.92 1.23
C TRP A 230 1.33 -18.60 1.61
N VAL A 231 0.88 -17.54 0.94
CA VAL A 231 1.16 -16.15 1.27
C VAL A 231 -0.04 -15.57 1.99
N TYR A 232 0.19 -15.03 3.19
CA TYR A 232 -0.81 -14.38 4.03
C TYR A 232 -0.58 -12.88 4.07
N MET A 233 -1.65 -12.08 4.01
CA MET A 233 -1.58 -10.62 4.11
C MET A 233 -2.78 -10.04 4.86
N GLY A 234 -2.59 -8.86 5.46
CA GLY A 234 -3.65 -8.09 6.10
C GLY A 234 -3.65 -8.16 7.63
N SER A 235 -4.59 -7.43 8.24
CA SER A 235 -4.80 -7.39 9.68
C SER A 235 -6.32 -7.49 9.94
N PRO A 236 -6.85 -8.69 10.21
CA PRO A 236 -6.15 -9.96 10.42
C PRO A 236 -5.57 -10.57 9.14
N ALA A 237 -4.53 -11.39 9.28
CA ALA A 237 -3.85 -12.05 8.17
C ALA A 237 -4.79 -13.05 7.49
N GLN A 238 -5.00 -12.90 6.18
CA GLN A 238 -5.84 -13.78 5.36
C GLN A 238 -4.99 -14.43 4.26
N LYS A 239 -5.39 -15.63 3.82
CA LYS A 239 -4.78 -16.29 2.66
C LYS A 239 -4.95 -15.39 1.45
N TYR A 240 -3.85 -15.05 0.80
CA TYR A 240 -3.86 -14.21 -0.38
C TYR A 240 -3.60 -15.01 -1.66
N ARG A 241 -2.52 -15.80 -1.69
CA ARG A 241 -2.16 -16.63 -2.84
C ARG A 241 -1.22 -17.76 -2.43
N GLU A 242 -1.07 -18.77 -3.27
CA GLU A 242 -0.06 -19.81 -3.11
C GLU A 242 1.37 -19.25 -3.26
N ASN A 243 2.29 -19.77 -2.44
CA ASN A 243 3.70 -19.43 -2.43
C ASN A 243 4.46 -20.24 -3.50
N LYS A 244 4.37 -19.78 -4.75
CA LYS A 244 5.10 -20.36 -5.89
C LYS A 244 6.60 -20.03 -5.93
N PHE A 245 7.11 -19.25 -4.96
CA PHE A 245 8.51 -18.82 -4.98
C PHE A 245 9.47 -19.92 -4.53
N ARG A 246 9.02 -20.86 -3.69
CA ARG A 246 9.89 -21.91 -3.13
C ARG A 246 9.69 -23.33 -3.66
N GLU A 247 8.58 -23.65 -4.34
CA GLU A 247 8.53 -24.86 -5.21
C GLU A 247 9.70 -24.87 -6.21
N LYS A 248 10.11 -23.69 -6.68
CA LYS A 248 11.23 -23.50 -7.61
C LYS A 248 12.62 -23.73 -7.02
N ASP A 249 12.76 -23.82 -5.70
CA ASP A 249 14.05 -24.10 -5.06
C ASP A 249 14.33 -25.60 -4.88
N GLU A 250 13.29 -26.43 -4.86
CA GLU A 250 13.39 -27.90 -4.88
C GLU A 250 13.57 -28.47 -6.30
N LEU A 251 13.19 -27.71 -7.33
CA LEU A 251 13.43 -28.04 -8.72
C LEU A 251 14.94 -28.11 -9.01
N THR A 252 15.39 -29.21 -9.61
CA THR A 252 16.76 -29.37 -10.12
C THR A 252 17.09 -28.25 -11.11
N SER A 253 18.38 -28.00 -11.35
CA SER A 253 18.83 -26.96 -12.29
C SER A 253 18.14 -27.08 -13.66
N GLU A 254 17.89 -28.31 -14.11
CA GLU A 254 17.21 -28.65 -15.37
C GLU A 254 15.72 -28.30 -15.34
N GLU A 255 15.01 -28.66 -14.28
CA GLU A 255 13.59 -28.35 -14.17
C GLU A 255 13.35 -26.83 -14.01
N ARG A 256 14.25 -26.14 -13.31
CA ARG A 256 14.27 -24.65 -13.27
C ARG A 256 14.48 -24.04 -14.66
N ALA A 257 15.30 -24.66 -15.49
CA ALA A 257 15.52 -24.21 -16.87
C ALA A 257 14.26 -24.43 -17.74
N LYS A 258 13.62 -25.60 -17.62
CA LYS A 258 12.35 -25.92 -18.31
C LYS A 258 11.22 -24.94 -17.94
N VAL A 259 11.03 -24.63 -16.66
CA VAL A 259 9.98 -23.71 -16.17
C VAL A 259 10.19 -22.26 -16.61
N LYS A 260 11.43 -21.83 -16.84
CA LYS A 260 11.75 -20.47 -17.31
C LYS A 260 11.64 -20.30 -18.83
N GLY A 261 11.21 -21.33 -19.56
CA GLY A 261 11.07 -21.28 -21.02
C GLY A 261 12.39 -21.51 -21.77
N TYR A 262 13.42 -22.04 -21.13
CA TYR A 262 14.69 -22.39 -21.78
C TYR A 262 14.68 -23.79 -22.41
N LYS A 263 13.50 -24.27 -22.81
CA LYS A 263 13.29 -25.65 -23.30
C LYS A 263 14.20 -25.96 -24.49
N GLU A 264 14.24 -25.03 -25.44
CA GLU A 264 15.08 -25.11 -26.65
C GLU A 264 16.58 -25.04 -26.33
N ILE A 265 16.98 -24.32 -25.28
CA ILE A 265 18.40 -24.22 -24.87
C ILE A 265 18.83 -25.53 -24.22
N VAL A 266 17.97 -26.17 -23.41
CA VAL A 266 18.27 -27.46 -22.76
C VAL A 266 18.27 -28.61 -23.78
N GLU A 267 17.32 -28.62 -24.72
CA GLU A 267 17.24 -29.61 -25.80
C GLU A 267 18.34 -29.46 -26.86
N ALA A 268 18.98 -28.29 -26.97
CA ALA A 268 20.11 -28.05 -27.88
C ALA A 268 21.48 -28.51 -27.33
N PHE A 269 21.56 -29.02 -26.09
CA PHE A 269 22.78 -29.64 -25.59
C PHE A 269 22.78 -31.14 -25.91
N PRO A 270 23.84 -31.68 -26.54
CA PRO A 270 23.99 -33.13 -26.71
C PRO A 270 23.98 -33.82 -25.35
N ASP A 271 23.28 -34.95 -25.25
CA ASP A 271 23.10 -35.76 -24.02
C ASP A 271 24.44 -36.21 -23.39
N ASP A 272 25.53 -36.12 -24.16
CA ASP A 272 26.86 -36.63 -23.88
C ASP A 272 27.76 -35.66 -23.08
N ILE A 273 27.30 -34.43 -22.79
CA ILE A 273 28.10 -33.43 -22.05
C ILE A 273 27.60 -33.27 -20.61
N GLU A 274 28.30 -33.92 -19.67
CA GLU A 274 28.09 -33.70 -18.24
C GLU A 274 28.47 -32.25 -17.86
N LEU A 275 27.48 -31.37 -17.73
CA LEU A 275 27.65 -29.94 -17.43
C LEU A 275 28.13 -29.70 -15.98
N LYS A 276 29.38 -30.04 -15.69
CA LYS A 276 30.05 -29.67 -14.43
C LYS A 276 30.84 -28.39 -14.59
N GLY A 277 30.26 -27.26 -14.14
CA GLY A 277 31.04 -26.05 -13.91
C GLY A 277 30.24 -24.75 -13.83
N ARG A 278 30.45 -23.99 -12.76
CA ARG A 278 29.86 -22.64 -12.53
C ARG A 278 30.12 -21.66 -13.68
N ARG A 279 31.22 -21.81 -14.44
CA ARG A 279 31.59 -20.92 -15.55
C ARG A 279 30.68 -21.04 -16.77
N VAL A 280 30.27 -22.26 -17.12
CA VAL A 280 29.41 -22.50 -18.30
C VAL A 280 28.01 -21.95 -18.04
N VAL A 281 27.46 -22.24 -16.86
CA VAL A 281 26.18 -21.68 -16.39
C VAL A 281 26.20 -20.14 -16.34
N HIS A 282 27.33 -19.54 -15.97
CA HIS A 282 27.50 -18.09 -15.95
C HIS A 282 27.48 -17.47 -17.35
N LEU A 283 28.14 -18.10 -18.33
CA LEU A 283 28.18 -17.61 -19.71
C LEU A 283 26.80 -17.69 -20.38
N ILE A 284 26.04 -18.77 -20.12
CA ILE A 284 24.66 -18.94 -20.61
C ILE A 284 23.74 -17.88 -20.00
N HIS A 285 23.81 -17.65 -18.68
CA HIS A 285 23.07 -16.57 -18.03
C HIS A 285 23.43 -15.19 -18.57
N LYS A 286 24.70 -14.96 -18.91
CA LYS A 286 25.18 -13.69 -19.45
C LYS A 286 24.63 -13.42 -20.86
N SER A 287 24.56 -14.44 -21.72
CA SER A 287 23.97 -14.31 -23.06
C SER A 287 22.46 -14.05 -22.97
N ALA A 288 21.72 -14.87 -22.22
CA ALA A 288 20.27 -14.73 -22.08
C ALA A 288 19.85 -13.37 -21.47
N LYS A 289 20.67 -12.80 -20.57
CA LYS A 289 20.43 -11.48 -20.00
C LYS A 289 20.64 -10.35 -21.01
N LYS A 290 21.53 -10.55 -21.99
CA LYS A 290 21.77 -9.60 -23.09
C LYS A 290 20.57 -9.59 -24.05
N ASP A 291 20.04 -10.77 -24.39
CA ASP A 291 18.89 -10.92 -25.28
C ASP A 291 17.59 -10.37 -24.68
N LEU A 292 17.36 -10.63 -23.38
CA LEU A 292 16.24 -10.03 -22.64
C LEU A 292 16.36 -8.49 -22.57
N GLY A 293 17.59 -7.97 -22.46
CA GLY A 293 17.86 -6.54 -22.50
C GLY A 293 17.48 -5.91 -23.84
N ALA A 294 17.79 -6.59 -24.95
CA ALA A 294 17.42 -6.16 -26.29
C ALA A 294 15.89 -6.14 -26.48
N LEU A 295 15.17 -7.19 -26.06
CA LEU A 295 13.71 -7.26 -26.11
C LEU A 295 13.03 -6.12 -25.34
N LYS A 296 13.48 -5.84 -24.11
CA LYS A 296 12.95 -4.71 -23.32
C LYS A 296 13.24 -3.35 -23.95
N SER A 297 14.35 -3.23 -24.68
CA SER A 297 14.69 -1.98 -25.38
C SER A 297 13.77 -1.73 -26.58
N LEU A 298 13.40 -2.79 -27.31
CA LEU A 298 12.45 -2.76 -28.42
C LEU A 298 11.04 -2.41 -27.93
N GLU A 299 10.56 -3.07 -26.86
CA GLU A 299 9.25 -2.79 -26.26
C GLU A 299 9.14 -1.32 -25.79
N LYS A 300 10.22 -0.78 -25.21
CA LYS A 300 10.28 0.63 -24.79
C LYS A 300 10.30 1.60 -25.97
N ALA A 301 10.85 1.20 -27.12
CA ALA A 301 10.80 1.97 -28.36
C ALA A 301 9.38 1.98 -28.95
N GLU A 302 8.69 0.84 -28.93
CA GLU A 302 7.30 0.69 -29.39
C GLU A 302 6.35 1.59 -28.58
N ILE A 303 6.46 1.57 -27.25
CA ILE A 303 5.67 2.44 -26.36
C ILE A 303 5.91 3.92 -26.63
N ARG A 304 7.14 4.31 -27.00
CA ARG A 304 7.45 5.70 -27.37
C ARG A 304 6.79 6.10 -28.69
N ARG A 305 6.77 5.22 -29.70
CA ARG A 305 6.03 5.44 -30.96
C ARG A 305 4.54 5.67 -30.70
N ILE A 306 3.90 4.74 -29.98
CA ILE A 306 2.46 4.82 -29.66
C ILE A 306 2.12 6.12 -28.91
N LYS A 307 2.98 6.54 -27.98
CA LYS A 307 2.80 7.84 -27.30
C LYS A 307 2.93 9.02 -28.26
N GLY A 308 3.90 9.00 -29.17
CA GLY A 308 4.08 10.03 -30.20
C GLY A 308 2.83 10.22 -31.06
N ASP A 309 2.30 9.12 -31.61
CA ASP A 309 1.10 9.13 -32.45
C ASP A 309 -0.13 9.70 -31.70
N LYS A 310 -0.27 9.34 -30.41
CA LYS A 310 -1.35 9.85 -29.56
C LYS A 310 -1.24 11.36 -29.30
N TYR A 311 -0.03 11.90 -29.20
CA TYR A 311 0.19 13.35 -29.08
C TYR A 311 -0.15 14.08 -30.37
N GLN A 312 0.24 13.53 -31.51
CA GLN A 312 0.00 14.10 -32.84
C GLN A 312 -1.51 14.15 -33.15
N ARG A 313 -2.23 13.07 -32.84
CA ARG A 313 -3.69 13.02 -32.93
C ARG A 313 -4.39 14.05 -32.03
N LYS A 314 -3.83 14.30 -30.84
CA LYS A 314 -4.37 15.30 -29.90
C LYS A 314 -4.14 16.74 -30.38
N SER A 315 -3.06 17.02 -31.11
CA SER A 315 -2.86 18.33 -31.74
C SER A 315 -3.79 18.58 -32.92
N GLU A 316 -4.03 17.57 -33.76
CA GLU A 316 -5.00 17.66 -34.87
C GLU A 316 -6.40 17.99 -34.36
N LEU A 317 -6.90 17.25 -33.37
CA LEU A 317 -8.20 17.49 -32.75
C LEU A 317 -8.32 18.88 -32.10
N ARG A 318 -7.20 19.49 -31.68
CA ARG A 318 -7.19 20.87 -31.17
C ARG A 318 -7.31 21.87 -32.32
N ALA A 319 -6.58 21.68 -33.41
CA ALA A 319 -6.66 22.53 -34.59
C ALA A 319 -8.09 22.54 -35.17
N GLU A 320 -8.68 21.36 -35.35
CA GLU A 320 -10.05 21.18 -35.84
C GLU A 320 -11.09 21.88 -34.94
N ARG A 321 -10.92 21.80 -33.61
CA ARG A 321 -11.76 22.56 -32.66
C ARG A 321 -11.59 24.07 -32.77
N HIS A 322 -10.40 24.55 -33.14
CA HIS A 322 -10.16 25.98 -33.34
C HIS A 322 -10.78 26.48 -34.64
N GLU A 323 -10.73 25.67 -35.71
CA GLU A 323 -11.40 25.94 -36.99
C GLU A 323 -12.92 26.01 -36.82
N LEU A 324 -13.53 24.99 -36.20
CA LEU A 324 -14.98 24.99 -35.88
C LEU A 324 -15.42 26.21 -35.07
N LYS A 325 -14.58 26.69 -34.15
CA LYS A 325 -14.86 27.92 -33.38
C LYS A 325 -14.75 29.18 -34.23
N ALA A 326 -13.84 29.22 -35.20
CA ALA A 326 -13.70 30.33 -36.13
C ALA A 326 -14.92 30.40 -37.06
N ASP A 327 -15.33 29.27 -37.65
CA ASP A 327 -16.50 29.18 -38.53
C ASP A 327 -17.77 29.60 -37.81
N LYS A 328 -17.97 29.15 -36.56
CA LYS A 328 -19.13 29.56 -35.74
C LYS A 328 -19.16 31.07 -35.51
N LYS A 329 -18.02 31.72 -35.28
CA LYS A 329 -17.94 33.18 -35.11
C LYS A 329 -18.23 33.90 -36.43
N GLN A 330 -17.72 33.39 -37.54
CA GLN A 330 -17.94 33.97 -38.86
C GLN A 330 -19.42 33.89 -39.25
N PHE A 331 -20.07 32.74 -39.05
CA PHE A 331 -21.50 32.57 -39.24
C PHE A 331 -22.34 33.54 -38.40
N GLN A 332 -22.00 33.72 -37.12
CA GLN A 332 -22.70 34.71 -36.28
C GLN A 332 -22.48 36.16 -36.74
N SER A 333 -21.30 36.49 -37.25
CA SER A 333 -21.02 37.80 -37.84
C SER A 333 -21.89 38.05 -39.08
N GLU A 334 -22.01 37.07 -39.97
CA GLU A 334 -22.87 37.19 -41.16
C GLU A 334 -24.34 37.35 -40.80
N LEU A 335 -24.83 36.56 -39.85
CA LEU A 335 -26.20 36.66 -39.35
C LEU A 335 -26.49 38.04 -38.72
N ALA A 336 -25.51 38.62 -38.03
CA ALA A 336 -25.60 39.98 -37.50
C ALA A 336 -25.61 41.04 -38.62
N LYS A 337 -24.78 40.90 -39.65
CA LYS A 337 -24.78 41.79 -40.83
C LYS A 337 -26.11 41.73 -41.58
N GLU A 338 -26.69 40.54 -41.72
CA GLU A 338 -27.99 40.36 -42.39
C GLU A 338 -29.13 41.01 -41.58
N LYS A 339 -29.12 40.84 -40.25
CA LYS A 339 -30.05 41.55 -39.35
C LYS A 339 -29.90 43.07 -39.44
N ALA A 340 -28.66 43.58 -39.50
CA ALA A 340 -28.40 45.01 -39.66
C ALA A 340 -28.92 45.57 -40.99
N LYS A 341 -28.72 44.83 -42.10
CA LYS A 341 -29.32 45.18 -43.41
C LYS A 341 -30.84 45.27 -43.34
N LYS A 342 -31.50 44.29 -42.71
CA LYS A 342 -32.97 44.29 -42.54
C LYS A 342 -33.46 45.49 -41.71
N LEU A 343 -32.68 45.94 -40.73
CA LEU A 343 -33.00 47.12 -39.91
C LEU A 343 -32.82 48.44 -40.68
N LEU A 344 -31.76 48.57 -41.46
CA LEU A 344 -31.51 49.74 -42.32
C LEU A 344 -32.62 49.91 -43.36
N ILE A 345 -33.02 48.83 -44.05
CA ILE A 345 -34.13 48.85 -45.01
C ILE A 345 -35.42 49.33 -44.32
N LYS A 346 -35.70 48.86 -43.09
CA LYS A 346 -36.86 49.33 -42.30
C LYS A 346 -36.75 50.80 -41.89
N GLN A 347 -35.55 51.33 -41.67
CA GLN A 347 -35.34 52.75 -41.37
C GLN A 347 -35.57 53.61 -42.61
N ASP A 348 -35.01 53.23 -43.75
CA ASP A 348 -35.22 53.90 -45.03
C ASP A 348 -36.70 53.90 -45.43
N GLU A 349 -37.40 52.77 -45.25
CA GLU A 349 -38.86 52.70 -45.44
C GLU A 349 -39.61 53.64 -44.48
N LYS A 350 -39.19 53.75 -43.23
CA LYS A 350 -39.79 54.69 -42.27
C LYS A 350 -39.53 56.13 -42.65
N GLU A 351 -38.33 56.48 -43.12
CA GLU A 351 -38.00 57.83 -43.58
C GLU A 351 -38.76 58.20 -44.84
N LYS A 352 -38.81 57.31 -45.85
CA LYS A 352 -39.64 57.50 -47.05
C LYS A 352 -41.10 57.73 -46.69
N ASN A 353 -41.68 56.90 -45.82
CA ASN A 353 -43.04 57.10 -45.31
C ASN A 353 -43.22 58.43 -44.55
N LYS A 354 -42.17 58.95 -43.91
CA LYS A 354 -42.19 60.23 -43.18
C LYS A 354 -42.11 61.42 -44.12
N ILE A 355 -41.35 61.30 -45.21
CA ILE A 355 -41.26 62.28 -46.30
C ILE A 355 -42.58 62.31 -47.06
N GLU A 356 -43.11 61.16 -47.46
CA GLU A 356 -44.39 61.03 -48.16
C GLU A 356 -45.55 61.60 -47.32
N LYS A 357 -45.57 61.35 -46.00
CA LYS A 357 -46.54 61.99 -45.09
C LYS A 357 -46.38 63.51 -44.96
N LYS A 358 -45.16 64.05 -45.11
CA LYS A 358 -44.91 65.50 -45.11
C LYS A 358 -45.38 66.13 -46.42
N GLU A 359 -45.13 65.48 -47.56
CA GLU A 359 -45.59 65.91 -48.88
C GLU A 359 -47.12 65.90 -49.00
N ILE A 360 -47.79 64.84 -48.51
CA ILE A 360 -49.25 64.76 -48.44
C ILE A 360 -49.83 65.85 -47.52
N LYS A 361 -49.11 66.26 -46.47
CA LYS A 361 -49.53 67.37 -45.58
C LYS A 361 -49.37 68.74 -46.25
N ALA A 362 -48.31 68.92 -47.04
CA ALA A 362 -48.07 70.14 -47.80
C ALA A 362 -49.12 70.33 -48.92
N GLN A 363 -49.45 69.26 -49.65
CA GLN A 363 -50.49 69.31 -50.70
C GLN A 363 -51.91 69.55 -50.14
N LYS A 364 -52.21 69.11 -48.91
CA LYS A 364 -53.52 69.35 -48.27
C LYS A 364 -53.75 70.77 -47.74
N THR A 365 -52.74 71.65 -47.77
CA THR A 365 -52.86 73.03 -47.25
C THR A 365 -53.25 74.05 -48.33
N GLN A 366 -53.25 73.64 -49.60
CA GLN A 366 -53.60 74.49 -50.75
C GLN A 366 -54.55 73.74 -51.69
N GLU A 367 -55.80 73.53 -51.26
CA GLU A 367 -56.99 73.45 -52.12
C GLU A 367 -58.25 73.21 -51.26
N PRO A 368 -59.41 73.84 -51.57
CA PRO A 368 -60.58 73.84 -50.71
C PRO A 368 -61.37 72.52 -50.76
N SER A 369 -61.92 72.16 -49.61
CA SER A 369 -62.47 70.84 -49.27
C SER A 369 -63.69 70.42 -50.10
N PHE A 370 -63.60 69.26 -50.76
CA PHE A 370 -64.76 68.45 -51.15
C PHE A 370 -64.68 67.00 -50.63
N HIS A 371 -65.80 66.63 -50.00
CA HIS A 371 -66.44 65.32 -49.81
C HIS A 371 -65.68 64.09 -49.26
N ILE A 372 -66.06 63.76 -48.02
CA ILE A 372 -65.78 62.54 -47.27
C ILE A 372 -66.85 61.51 -47.63
N GLN A 373 -66.55 60.52 -48.49
CA GLN A 373 -67.33 59.27 -48.55
C GLN A 373 -66.52 57.98 -48.76
N ASP A 374 -65.22 58.04 -49.12
CA ASP A 374 -64.44 56.81 -49.39
C ASP A 374 -63.61 56.24 -48.21
N LEU A 375 -63.68 56.86 -47.02
CA LEU A 375 -62.90 56.45 -45.83
C LEU A 375 -63.44 55.20 -45.09
N LYS A 376 -64.63 54.69 -45.43
CA LYS A 376 -65.23 53.53 -44.74
C LYS A 376 -64.84 52.17 -45.33
N ILE A 377 -64.41 52.11 -46.60
CA ILE A 377 -64.08 50.83 -47.26
C ILE A 377 -62.68 50.34 -46.85
N VAL A 378 -61.71 51.24 -46.74
CA VAL A 378 -60.30 50.91 -46.41
C VAL A 378 -60.15 50.39 -44.97
N LYS A 379 -60.91 50.93 -44.00
CA LYS A 379 -60.87 50.45 -42.60
C LYS A 379 -61.39 49.03 -42.42
N LYS A 380 -62.29 48.55 -43.30
CA LYS A 380 -62.88 47.20 -43.18
C LYS A 380 -61.96 46.10 -43.71
N ILE A 381 -61.08 46.42 -44.66
CA ILE A 381 -60.09 45.48 -45.23
C ILE A 381 -58.94 45.25 -44.24
N HIS A 382 -58.44 46.31 -43.60
CA HIS A 382 -57.31 46.19 -42.67
C HIS A 382 -57.59 45.34 -41.42
N SER A 383 -58.82 45.34 -40.88
CA SER A 383 -59.15 44.53 -39.70
C SER A 383 -59.27 43.02 -40.03
N LYS A 384 -59.62 42.68 -41.28
CA LYS A 384 -59.76 41.29 -41.74
C LYS A 384 -58.39 40.62 -41.97
N VAL A 385 -57.40 41.37 -42.46
CA VAL A 385 -56.02 40.86 -42.65
C VAL A 385 -55.33 40.62 -41.30
N GLY A 386 -55.55 41.48 -40.30
CA GLY A 386 -54.98 41.30 -38.96
C GLY A 386 -55.47 40.04 -38.24
N LYS A 387 -56.75 39.67 -38.40
CA LYS A 387 -57.31 38.46 -37.79
C LYS A 387 -56.83 37.15 -38.44
N LEU A 388 -56.40 37.18 -39.71
CA LEU A 388 -55.90 35.99 -40.41
C LEU A 388 -54.43 35.69 -40.06
N LYS A 389 -53.59 36.71 -39.80
CA LYS A 389 -52.20 36.50 -39.38
C LYS A 389 -52.08 35.87 -37.98
N GLY A 390 -52.84 36.38 -37.00
CA GLY A 390 -52.80 35.85 -35.63
C GLY A 390 -53.38 34.44 -35.46
N LYS A 391 -54.15 33.95 -36.45
CA LYS A 391 -54.65 32.57 -36.45
C LYS A 391 -53.61 31.58 -36.99
N LYS A 392 -52.69 32.03 -37.84
CA LYS A 392 -51.63 31.20 -38.44
C LYS A 392 -50.48 30.94 -37.47
N GLU A 393 -50.03 31.99 -36.76
CA GLU A 393 -48.98 31.87 -35.73
C GLU A 393 -49.38 30.93 -34.57
N LYS A 394 -50.67 30.87 -34.21
CA LYS A 394 -51.15 29.95 -33.17
C LYS A 394 -51.23 28.48 -33.60
N THR A 395 -51.43 28.19 -34.88
CA THR A 395 -51.38 26.81 -35.41
C THR A 395 -49.94 26.32 -35.49
N ASP A 396 -49.01 27.18 -35.92
CA ASP A 396 -47.60 26.81 -36.06
C ASP A 396 -46.95 26.52 -34.69
N GLU A 397 -47.31 27.26 -33.62
CA GLU A 397 -46.86 26.97 -32.23
C GLU A 397 -47.45 25.68 -31.62
N LEU A 398 -48.61 25.22 -32.11
CA LEU A 398 -49.24 23.98 -31.65
C LEU A 398 -48.60 22.75 -32.32
N GLU A 399 -48.29 22.84 -33.62
CA GLU A 399 -47.57 21.78 -34.36
C GLU A 399 -46.13 21.59 -33.84
N GLU A 400 -45.43 22.67 -33.46
CA GLU A 400 -44.07 22.58 -32.90
C GLU A 400 -44.04 21.95 -31.49
N LYS A 401 -45.17 22.01 -30.77
CA LYS A 401 -45.33 21.37 -29.46
C LYS A 401 -45.62 19.88 -29.57
N GLU A 402 -46.50 19.49 -30.50
CA GLU A 402 -46.81 18.07 -30.75
C GLU A 402 -45.58 17.30 -31.25
N GLN A 403 -44.74 17.91 -32.10
CA GLN A 403 -43.50 17.27 -32.58
C GLN A 403 -42.45 17.06 -31.48
N ARG A 404 -42.43 17.90 -30.44
CA ARG A 404 -41.53 17.70 -29.29
C ARG A 404 -42.02 16.60 -28.36
N GLU A 405 -43.34 16.49 -28.16
CA GLU A 405 -43.92 15.43 -27.33
C GLU A 405 -43.77 14.04 -28.00
N GLU A 406 -43.81 13.94 -29.33
CA GLU A 406 -43.49 12.70 -30.06
C GLU A 406 -42.00 12.32 -29.98
N GLN A 407 -41.07 13.29 -29.99
CA GLN A 407 -39.63 13.01 -29.83
C GLN A 407 -39.31 12.49 -28.43
N ASP A 408 -39.89 13.09 -27.39
CA ASP A 408 -39.67 12.66 -26.01
C ASP A 408 -40.25 11.26 -25.74
N GLN A 409 -41.35 10.86 -26.40
CA GLN A 409 -41.90 9.50 -26.30
C GLN A 409 -41.02 8.44 -26.97
N ASN A 410 -40.45 8.74 -28.13
CA ASN A 410 -39.54 7.83 -28.85
C ASN A 410 -38.22 7.61 -28.08
N GLU A 411 -37.67 8.64 -27.43
CA GLU A 411 -36.46 8.49 -26.59
C GLU A 411 -36.70 7.61 -25.35
N ILE A 412 -37.94 7.57 -24.82
CA ILE A 412 -38.30 6.73 -23.68
C ILE A 412 -38.51 5.26 -24.11
N GLU A 413 -39.02 5.00 -25.32
CA GLU A 413 -39.13 3.65 -25.88
C GLU A 413 -37.77 3.03 -26.21
N ASP A 414 -36.83 3.81 -26.74
CA ASP A 414 -35.47 3.34 -27.03
C ASP A 414 -34.67 2.99 -25.77
N GLN A 415 -34.85 3.74 -24.66
CA GLN A 415 -34.19 3.43 -23.38
C GLN A 415 -34.73 2.17 -22.69
N ASN A 416 -35.99 1.81 -22.93
CA ASN A 416 -36.57 0.58 -22.35
C ASN A 416 -36.16 -0.68 -23.13
N ASN A 417 -35.87 -0.56 -24.43
CA ASN A 417 -35.41 -1.69 -25.26
C ASN A 417 -33.94 -2.08 -25.04
N GLU A 418 -33.08 -1.17 -24.53
CA GLU A 418 -31.67 -1.49 -24.17
C GLU A 418 -31.51 -2.24 -22.83
N VAL A 419 -32.58 -2.38 -22.04
CA VAL A 419 -32.54 -3.05 -20.71
C VAL A 419 -33.01 -4.52 -20.78
N GLU A 420 -33.66 -4.95 -21.87
CA GLU A 420 -34.15 -6.33 -22.08
C GLU A 420 -33.34 -7.17 -23.10
N SER A 421 -32.18 -6.69 -23.57
CA SER A 421 -31.20 -7.46 -24.37
C SER A 421 -29.89 -7.66 -23.62
#